data_AF-A0A5N3XC40-F1
#
_entry.id   AF-A0A5N3XC40-F1
#
_cell.length_a   1.000
_cell.length_b   1.000
_cell.length_c   1.000
_cell.angle_alpha   90.00
_cell.angle_beta   90.00
_cell.angle_gamma   90.00
#
_symmetry.space_group_name_H-M   'P 1'
#
loop_
_entity.id
_entity.type
_entity.pdbx_description
1 polymer ?
#
loop_
_entity_poly.entity_id
_entity_poly.type
_entity_poly.pdbx_seq_one_letter_code
_entity_poly.pdbx_strand_id
1 'polypeptide(L)'
;PFCRAPPGRGAGVVNDLSHTPLRRQKYLFDVSTLSDKEELVGAELRLFRQAPASPWGPPAGPLRLQLFACQSPLLLEARSLDPQGAPRPGWEVFDVWRGLRPQPWKQLCLELRAAWGGEPGAGEAEARAPGPQQPPPPDLRSLGFGRRVRTPQERALLVVFSRSQRKTLFAEMREQLGSATEVVGPGAGAEGSGPPPPPPPSGTPDAGTWPPSPGRRRRRTAFASRHGKRHGKKSRLRCSKKPLHVNFKELGWDDWIIAPLEYEAYHCEGVCDFPLRSHLEPTNHAIIQTLMNSMDPGSTPPSCCVPTKLTPISILYIDAGNNVVYKQYEDMVVESCGCR
;
A
#
# COMPACT_ATOMS: atom_id res chain seq x y z
N PRO A 1 9.93 10.10 5.98
CA PRO A 1 9.61 11.51 6.33
C PRO A 1 9.45 11.66 7.83
N PHE A 2 10.18 12.62 8.41
CA PHE A 2 9.87 13.38 9.63
C PHE A 2 8.83 12.82 10.60
N CYS A 3 9.24 11.89 11.45
CA CYS A 3 8.65 11.77 12.77
C CYS A 3 9.07 13.01 13.58
N ARG A 4 8.12 13.89 13.87
CA ARG A 4 8.26 14.96 14.88
C ARG A 4 8.15 14.28 16.25
N ALA A 5 9.19 14.36 17.06
CA ALA A 5 9.09 14.04 18.48
C ALA A 5 8.11 15.02 19.16
N PRO A 6 7.31 14.58 20.15
CA PRO A 6 6.42 15.47 20.89
C PRO A 6 7.23 16.48 21.72
N PRO A 7 6.63 17.61 22.14
CA PRO A 7 7.30 18.58 22.99
C PRO A 7 7.47 17.99 24.39
N GLY A 8 8.58 17.29 24.59
CA GLY A 8 9.03 16.88 25.91
C GLY A 8 9.32 18.12 26.74
N ARG A 9 8.57 18.28 27.84
CA ARG A 9 8.89 19.21 28.93
C ARG A 9 10.36 19.06 29.29
N GLY A 10 11.11 20.17 29.17
CA GLY A 10 12.36 20.39 29.89
C GLY A 10 13.46 19.35 29.69
N ALA A 11 13.76 18.95 28.45
CA ALA A 11 15.13 18.55 28.16
C ALA A 11 15.92 19.84 27.91
N GLY A 12 16.57 20.34 28.95
CA GLY A 12 17.44 21.49 28.84
C GLY A 12 18.36 21.35 27.63
N VAL A 13 18.53 22.47 26.94
CA VAL A 13 19.67 22.74 26.06
C VAL A 13 20.92 22.55 26.92
N VAL A 14 21.40 21.32 27.03
CA VAL A 14 22.65 21.01 27.71
C VAL A 14 23.55 20.34 26.68
N ASN A 15 24.48 21.17 26.24
CA ASN A 15 25.74 20.81 25.60
C ASN A 15 25.69 20.32 24.17
N ASP A 16 25.50 21.26 23.27
CA ASP A 16 26.26 21.27 22.02
C ASP A 16 27.26 22.45 21.98
N LEU A 17 27.87 22.76 23.14
CA LEU A 17 29.09 23.55 23.26
C LEU A 17 30.28 22.67 23.66
N SER A 18 30.11 21.34 23.64
CA SER A 18 31.19 20.44 24.03
C SER A 18 32.19 20.32 22.88
N HIS A 19 33.44 20.73 23.15
CA HIS A 19 34.62 20.42 22.33
C HIS A 19 34.95 18.91 22.35
N THR A 20 34.13 18.09 22.99
CA THR A 20 34.33 16.65 23.07
C THR A 20 33.96 15.99 21.75
N PRO A 21 34.80 15.09 21.23
CA PRO A 21 34.55 14.43 19.96
C PRO A 21 33.33 13.51 20.03
N LEU A 22 32.47 13.53 19.00
CA LEU A 22 31.28 12.69 18.92
C LEU A 22 31.68 11.27 18.49
N ARG A 23 32.00 10.42 19.47
CA ARG A 23 32.43 9.03 19.21
C ARG A 23 31.29 8.07 18.87
N ARG A 24 30.07 8.36 19.33
CA ARG A 24 28.89 7.52 19.15
C ARG A 24 27.64 8.36 18.95
N GLN A 25 26.70 7.84 18.15
CA GLN A 25 25.44 8.53 17.87
C GLN A 25 24.28 7.54 17.89
N LYS A 26 23.29 7.80 18.75
CA LYS A 26 22.11 6.94 18.92
C LYS A 26 20.92 7.45 18.10
N TYR A 27 20.19 6.52 17.50
CA TYR A 27 18.98 6.75 16.73
C TYR A 27 17.85 5.92 17.35
N LEU A 28 16.73 6.56 17.62
CA LEU A 28 15.56 5.96 18.26
C LEU A 28 14.38 6.12 17.31
N PHE A 29 13.69 5.02 17.03
CA PHE A 29 12.50 4.98 16.18
C PHE A 29 11.37 4.31 16.94
N ASP A 30 10.18 4.90 16.89
CA ASP A 30 8.95 4.23 17.31
C ASP A 30 8.53 3.28 16.20
N VAL A 31 8.36 2.01 16.56
CA VAL A 31 7.95 0.94 15.62
C VAL A 31 6.69 0.23 16.11
N SER A 32 5.99 0.82 17.09
CA SER A 32 4.78 0.24 17.70
C SER A 32 3.60 0.11 16.73
N THR A 33 3.62 0.83 15.62
CA THR A 33 2.59 0.80 14.58
C THR A 33 2.83 -0.25 13.51
N LEU A 34 4.01 -0.88 13.49
CA LEU A 34 4.24 -2.04 12.65
C LEU A 34 3.34 -3.17 13.15
N SER A 35 2.24 -3.42 12.45
CA SER A 35 1.25 -4.42 12.83
C SER A 35 1.89 -5.81 12.86
N ASP A 36 1.71 -6.55 13.96
CA ASP A 36 2.14 -7.95 14.12
C ASP A 36 1.59 -8.89 13.02
N LYS A 37 0.56 -8.44 12.28
CA LYS A 37 -0.06 -9.16 11.17
C LYS A 37 0.64 -8.96 9.82
N GLU A 38 1.57 -8.01 9.72
CA GLU A 38 2.30 -7.78 8.49
C GLU A 38 3.62 -8.56 8.50
N GLU A 39 3.86 -9.34 7.45
CA GLU A 39 5.12 -10.05 7.31
C GLU A 39 6.18 -9.05 6.88
N LEU A 40 7.02 -8.64 7.83
CA LEU A 40 8.16 -7.81 7.51
C LEU A 40 9.14 -8.59 6.62
N VAL A 41 9.57 -7.98 5.51
CA VAL A 41 10.48 -8.60 4.52
C VAL A 41 11.87 -7.98 4.55
N GLY A 42 12.02 -6.79 5.12
CA GLY A 42 13.31 -6.11 5.24
C GLY A 42 13.21 -4.77 5.97
N ALA A 43 14.36 -4.24 6.36
CA ALA A 43 14.44 -2.90 6.93
C ALA A 43 15.81 -2.25 6.72
N GLU A 44 15.79 -0.96 6.45
CA GLU A 44 16.96 -0.14 6.16
C GLU A 44 16.99 1.11 7.03
N LEU A 45 18.14 1.39 7.64
CA LEU A 45 18.44 2.70 8.21
C LEU A 45 19.15 3.54 7.15
N ARG A 46 18.61 4.71 6.84
CA ARG A 46 19.22 5.70 5.95
C ARG A 46 19.71 6.90 6.74
N LEU A 47 21.02 7.15 6.70
CA LEU A 47 21.68 8.26 7.35
C LEU A 47 22.28 9.20 6.33
N PHE A 48 21.85 10.46 6.30
CA PHE A 48 22.44 11.45 5.42
C PHE A 48 23.82 11.86 5.96
N ARG A 49 24.84 11.74 5.11
CA ARG A 49 26.22 12.14 5.36
C ARG A 49 26.51 13.37 4.51
N GLN A 50 26.84 14.47 5.17
CA GLN A 50 27.25 15.71 4.50
C GLN A 50 28.67 15.56 3.95
N ALA A 51 28.99 16.33 2.90
CA ALA A 51 30.36 16.45 2.44
C ALA A 51 31.21 17.05 3.58
N PRO A 52 32.32 16.42 3.96
CA PRO A 52 33.19 17.00 4.97
C PRO A 52 33.87 18.27 4.47
N ALA A 53 34.16 19.18 5.40
CA ALA A 53 34.84 20.44 5.12
C ALA A 53 36.29 20.27 4.63
N SER A 54 36.91 19.12 4.89
CA SER A 54 38.27 18.76 4.43
C SER A 54 38.27 17.29 3.98
N PRO A 55 39.01 16.92 2.93
CA PRO A 55 39.30 15.51 2.62
C PRO A 55 39.99 14.83 3.82
N TRP A 56 39.73 13.54 4.04
CA TRP A 56 40.36 12.76 5.11
C TRP A 56 41.32 11.75 4.49
N GLY A 57 42.62 11.80 4.82
CA GLY A 57 43.56 10.66 4.71
C GLY A 57 44.96 10.96 4.11
N PRO A 58 46.03 10.19 4.44
CA PRO A 58 46.24 9.26 5.58
C PRO A 58 47.33 9.75 6.58
N PRO A 59 47.51 9.06 7.75
CA PRO A 59 48.42 7.89 7.80
C PRO A 59 47.85 6.53 8.30
N ALA A 60 46.55 6.38 8.61
CA ALA A 60 46.09 5.27 9.49
C ALA A 60 45.18 4.14 8.90
N GLY A 61 45.00 4.03 7.58
CA GLY A 61 44.25 2.91 6.97
C GLY A 61 42.74 3.11 6.79
N PRO A 62 42.00 2.07 6.33
CA PRO A 62 40.59 2.20 5.94
C PRO A 62 39.68 2.43 7.15
N LEU A 63 38.71 3.32 7.00
CA LEU A 63 37.74 3.65 8.04
C LEU A 63 36.49 2.80 7.92
N ARG A 64 35.99 2.27 9.04
CA ARG A 64 34.76 1.47 9.07
C ARG A 64 33.71 2.09 9.97
N LEU A 65 32.52 2.28 9.43
CA LEU A 65 31.31 2.57 10.18
C LEU A 65 30.70 1.28 10.69
N GLN A 66 30.33 1.26 11.95
CA GLN A 66 29.76 0.08 12.61
C GLN A 66 28.42 0.49 13.22
N LEU A 67 27.38 -0.26 12.90
CA LEU A 67 26.04 -0.06 13.42
C LEU A 67 25.68 -1.18 14.39
N PHE A 68 25.33 -0.81 15.62
CA PHE A 68 24.98 -1.74 16.69
C PHE A 68 23.53 -1.54 17.13
N ALA A 69 22.94 -2.58 17.73
CA ALA A 69 21.77 -2.38 18.58
C ALA A 69 22.21 -1.69 19.89
N CYS A 70 21.42 -0.75 20.43
CA CYS A 70 21.82 -0.03 21.65
C CYS A 70 21.97 -0.91 22.90
N GLN A 71 21.26 -2.04 22.93
CA GLN A 71 21.01 -2.84 24.13
C GLN A 71 21.72 -4.20 24.08
N SER A 72 22.44 -4.47 23.00
CA SER A 72 23.26 -5.66 22.84
C SER A 72 24.54 -5.28 22.11
N PRO A 73 25.63 -6.03 22.30
CA PRO A 73 26.86 -5.82 21.52
C PRO A 73 26.74 -6.29 20.06
N LEU A 74 25.52 -6.61 19.60
CA LEU A 74 25.26 -7.14 18.26
C LEU A 74 25.60 -6.09 17.20
N LEU A 75 26.66 -6.37 16.43
CA LEU A 75 26.98 -5.63 15.21
C LEU A 75 25.95 -6.01 14.14
N LEU A 76 25.08 -5.06 13.79
CA LEU A 76 24.04 -5.24 12.80
C LEU A 76 24.61 -5.15 11.38
N GLU A 77 25.46 -4.17 11.13
CA GLU A 77 26.04 -3.91 9.82
C GLU A 77 27.36 -3.13 9.96
N ALA A 78 28.30 -3.32 9.03
CA ALA A 78 29.55 -2.58 9.03
C ALA A 78 30.01 -2.22 7.63
N ARG A 79 30.11 -0.91 7.36
CA ARG A 79 30.44 -0.36 6.05
C ARG A 79 31.80 0.33 6.05
N SER A 80 32.63 0.05 5.07
CA SER A 80 33.88 0.80 4.85
C SER A 80 33.58 2.12 4.16
N LEU A 81 34.20 3.20 4.62
CA LEU A 81 34.16 4.49 3.96
C LEU A 81 35.42 4.64 3.12
N ASP A 82 35.27 4.97 1.83
CA ASP A 82 36.40 5.28 0.97
C ASP A 82 36.92 6.70 1.30
N PRO A 83 38.17 6.84 1.76
CA PRO A 83 38.77 8.15 2.02
C PRO A 83 39.21 8.89 0.74
N GLN A 84 39.34 8.21 -0.41
CA GLN A 84 39.88 8.82 -1.64
C GLN A 84 38.78 9.33 -2.58
N GLY A 85 38.47 10.61 -2.42
CA GLY A 85 37.57 11.37 -3.28
C GLY A 85 36.87 12.46 -2.46
N ALA A 86 36.56 13.61 -3.06
CA ALA A 86 35.73 14.63 -2.39
C ALA A 86 34.37 13.99 -2.10
N PRO A 87 34.02 13.67 -0.84
CA PRO A 87 32.83 12.86 -0.58
C PRO A 87 31.60 13.70 -0.91
N ARG A 88 30.83 13.28 -1.92
CA ARG A 88 29.56 13.93 -2.23
C ARG A 88 28.58 13.72 -1.06
N PRO A 89 27.73 14.72 -0.74
CA PRO A 89 26.68 14.50 0.24
C PRO A 89 25.75 13.40 -0.27
N GLY A 90 25.38 12.47 0.61
CA GLY A 90 24.65 11.28 0.20
C GLY A 90 24.04 10.49 1.34
N TRP A 91 23.19 9.53 0.99
CA TRP A 91 22.58 8.62 1.93
C TRP A 91 23.43 7.38 2.13
N GLU A 92 23.86 7.16 3.36
CA GLU A 92 24.42 5.89 3.79
C GLU A 92 23.27 4.97 4.23
N VAL A 93 23.20 3.79 3.62
CA VAL A 93 22.12 2.81 3.84
C VAL A 93 22.68 1.61 4.59
N PHE A 94 22.06 1.25 5.70
CA PHE A 94 22.43 0.11 6.52
C PHE A 94 21.26 -0.86 6.59
N ASP A 95 21.51 -2.15 6.34
CA ASP A 95 20.53 -3.20 6.63
C ASP A 95 20.40 -3.33 8.15
N VAL A 96 19.18 -3.15 8.65
CA VAL A 96 18.86 -3.26 10.08
C VAL A 96 17.80 -4.32 10.35
N TRP A 97 17.54 -5.16 9.35
CA TRP A 97 16.51 -6.20 9.39
C TRP A 97 16.66 -7.11 10.59
N ARG A 98 17.90 -7.53 10.89
CA ARG A 98 18.22 -8.36 12.06
C ARG A 98 17.89 -7.70 13.40
N GLY A 99 17.92 -6.37 13.46
CA GLY A 99 17.59 -5.59 14.66
C GLY A 99 16.09 -5.49 14.96
N LEU A 100 15.24 -5.81 13.97
CA LEU A 100 13.78 -5.81 14.09
C LEU A 100 13.18 -7.22 14.28
N ARG A 101 14.02 -8.27 14.27
CA ARG A 101 13.57 -9.65 14.50
C ARG A 101 12.94 -9.80 15.89
N PRO A 102 11.93 -10.68 16.03
CA PRO A 102 10.78 -10.47 16.89
C PRO A 102 11.20 -10.38 18.35
N GLN A 103 10.88 -9.22 18.89
CA GLN A 103 11.17 -8.78 20.22
C GLN A 103 9.95 -7.87 20.52
N PRO A 104 9.34 -7.89 21.72
CA PRO A 104 8.12 -7.15 22.06
C PRO A 104 8.29 -5.61 22.15
N TRP A 105 9.19 -5.03 21.37
CA TRP A 105 9.70 -3.69 21.58
C TRP A 105 8.95 -2.71 20.69
N LYS A 106 8.28 -1.77 21.35
CA LYS A 106 7.64 -0.61 20.73
C LYS A 106 8.63 0.36 20.08
N GLN A 107 9.95 0.18 20.32
CA GLN A 107 10.98 1.11 19.87
C GLN A 107 12.25 0.39 19.41
N LEU A 108 12.82 0.84 18.29
CA LEU A 108 14.11 0.40 17.76
C LEU A 108 15.20 1.42 18.14
N CYS A 109 16.28 0.97 18.78
CA CYS A 109 17.43 1.80 19.12
C CYS A 109 18.71 1.30 18.45
N LEU A 110 19.33 2.17 17.65
CA LEU A 110 20.53 1.89 16.88
C LEU A 110 21.65 2.84 17.29
N GLU A 111 22.88 2.35 17.38
CA GLU A 111 24.07 3.15 17.72
C GLU A 111 25.12 3.06 16.60
N LEU A 112 25.47 4.22 16.03
CA LEU A 112 26.54 4.36 15.04
C LEU A 112 27.86 4.66 15.74
N ARG A 113 28.91 3.94 15.35
CA ARG A 113 30.31 4.15 15.75
C ARG A 113 31.20 4.15 14.53
N ALA A 114 32.37 4.76 14.65
CA ALA A 114 33.42 4.71 13.63
C ALA A 114 34.72 4.18 14.25
N ALA A 115 35.40 3.28 13.55
CA ALA A 115 36.66 2.68 13.98
C ALA A 115 37.61 2.52 12.78
N TRP A 116 38.91 2.69 13.03
CA TRP A 116 39.95 2.37 12.07
C TRP A 116 40.08 0.85 11.95
N GLY A 117 40.10 0.32 10.72
CA GLY A 117 39.93 -1.12 10.47
C GLY A 117 41.22 -1.90 10.14
N GLY A 118 41.30 -3.11 10.73
CA GLY A 118 41.97 -4.32 10.24
C GLY A 118 40.98 -5.50 10.22
N GLU A 119 41.27 -6.57 9.47
CA GLU A 119 40.36 -7.70 9.14
C GLU A 119 39.62 -8.35 10.34
N PRO A 120 38.38 -8.84 10.17
CA PRO A 120 37.62 -9.54 11.20
C PRO A 120 38.07 -11.01 11.28
N GLY A 121 39.08 -11.29 12.10
CA GLY A 121 39.64 -12.64 12.25
C GLY A 121 40.26 -12.89 13.62
N ALA A 122 39.52 -12.67 14.70
CA ALA A 122 39.76 -13.30 16.01
C ALA A 122 38.56 -12.99 16.90
N GLY A 123 38.11 -14.00 17.64
CA GLY A 123 36.81 -14.02 18.31
C GLY A 123 36.60 -12.96 19.39
N GLU A 124 35.38 -13.00 19.91
CA GLU A 124 34.92 -12.41 21.17
C GLU A 124 36.07 -12.06 22.12
N ALA A 125 36.50 -10.80 22.06
CA ALA A 125 37.37 -10.22 23.06
C ALA A 125 36.58 -9.08 23.67
N GLU A 126 36.20 -9.28 24.93
CA GLU A 126 35.85 -8.23 25.88
C GLU A 126 36.71 -6.99 25.67
N ALA A 127 36.14 -5.84 26.02
CA ALA A 127 36.75 -4.52 26.03
C ALA A 127 38.16 -4.52 26.67
N ARG A 128 39.18 -4.95 25.93
CA ARG A 128 40.59 -4.74 26.25
C ARG A 128 40.91 -3.32 25.85
N ALA A 129 41.44 -2.58 26.82
CA ALA A 129 41.93 -1.22 26.65
C ALA A 129 42.81 -1.13 25.37
N PRO A 130 42.66 -0.06 24.56
CA PRO A 130 43.43 0.07 23.33
C PRO A 130 44.92 0.02 23.65
N GLY A 131 45.66 -0.86 22.97
CA GLY A 131 47.11 -0.91 23.04
C GLY A 131 47.72 0.44 22.60
N PRO A 132 48.95 0.75 23.04
CA PRO A 132 49.55 2.09 22.97
C PRO A 132 49.81 2.68 21.56
N GLN A 133 49.31 2.08 20.47
CA GLN A 133 49.58 2.52 19.09
C GLN A 133 48.33 2.69 18.21
N GLN A 134 47.12 2.37 18.68
CA GLN A 134 45.92 2.60 17.86
C GLN A 134 45.47 4.06 17.97
N PRO A 135 45.29 4.78 16.84
CA PRO A 135 44.77 6.14 16.87
C PRO A 135 43.35 6.11 17.47
N PRO A 136 42.97 7.16 18.22
CA PRO A 136 41.63 7.24 18.78
C PRO A 136 40.58 7.13 17.66
N PRO A 137 39.41 6.52 17.92
CA PRO A 137 38.32 6.46 16.95
C PRO A 137 38.02 7.87 16.45
N PRO A 138 37.66 8.10 15.18
CA PRO A 138 37.43 9.46 14.66
C PRO A 138 36.17 10.11 15.25
N ASP A 139 36.01 11.41 15.02
CA ASP A 139 34.81 12.16 15.39
C ASP A 139 33.74 12.04 14.29
N LEU A 140 32.56 11.50 14.60
CA LEU A 140 31.47 11.36 13.63
C LEU A 140 31.07 12.69 12.97
N ARG A 141 31.29 13.83 13.62
CA ARG A 141 31.01 15.16 13.06
C ARG A 141 31.95 15.49 11.90
N SER A 142 33.24 15.24 12.07
CA SER A 142 34.22 15.40 10.99
C SER A 142 33.92 14.43 9.84
N LEU A 143 33.23 13.33 10.15
CA LEU A 143 32.78 12.36 9.16
C LEU A 143 31.51 12.75 8.37
N GLY A 144 30.93 13.93 8.63
CA GLY A 144 29.70 14.39 7.97
C GLY A 144 28.40 13.89 8.60
N PHE A 145 28.45 13.24 9.77
CA PHE A 145 27.26 12.80 10.52
C PHE A 145 26.74 13.82 11.54
N GLY A 146 27.27 15.04 11.49
CA GLY A 146 26.80 16.16 12.31
C GLY A 146 25.30 16.40 12.15
N ARG A 147 24.62 16.73 13.26
CA ARG A 147 23.17 17.01 13.31
C ARG A 147 22.81 18.50 13.18
N ARG A 148 23.79 19.40 13.21
CA ARG A 148 23.52 20.85 13.17
C ARG A 148 22.98 21.24 11.80
N VAL A 149 21.94 22.08 11.79
CA VAL A 149 21.35 22.70 10.59
C VAL A 149 20.96 21.66 9.52
N ARG A 150 20.32 20.56 9.93
CA ARG A 150 19.67 19.66 8.96
C ARG A 150 18.32 20.24 8.58
N THR A 151 18.10 20.43 7.28
CA THR A 151 16.73 20.52 6.76
C THR A 151 15.95 19.29 7.25
N PRO A 152 14.61 19.33 7.31
CA PRO A 152 13.83 18.13 7.56
C PRO A 152 14.41 17.01 6.72
N GLN A 153 14.37 17.10 5.39
CA GLN A 153 14.76 16.08 4.42
C GLN A 153 16.08 15.31 4.70
N GLU A 154 17.03 15.84 5.47
CA GLU A 154 18.31 15.22 5.84
C GLU A 154 18.31 14.42 7.17
N ARG A 155 17.19 14.30 7.90
CA ARG A 155 17.17 13.47 9.13
C ARG A 155 17.24 11.98 8.81
N ALA A 156 17.69 11.21 9.79
CA ALA A 156 17.72 9.75 9.71
C ALA A 156 16.32 9.17 9.43
N LEU A 157 16.26 8.18 8.54
CA LEU A 157 15.03 7.50 8.15
C LEU A 157 15.18 6.01 8.43
N LEU A 158 14.15 5.41 9.03
CA LEU A 158 13.96 3.97 9.05
C LEU A 158 12.95 3.64 7.95
N VAL A 159 13.35 2.82 6.99
CA VAL A 159 12.49 2.32 5.92
C VAL A 159 12.23 0.85 6.21
N VAL A 160 10.96 0.50 6.35
CA VAL A 160 10.54 -0.87 6.64
C VAL A 160 9.75 -1.37 5.44
N PHE A 161 10.09 -2.56 4.98
CA PHE A 161 9.41 -3.24 3.90
C PHE A 161 8.57 -4.36 4.49
N SER A 162 7.27 -4.36 4.22
CA SER A 162 6.35 -5.40 4.65
C SER A 162 5.60 -5.99 3.45
N ARG A 163 5.24 -7.26 3.57
CA ARG A 163 4.26 -7.91 2.72
C ARG A 163 2.93 -7.87 3.45
N SER A 164 2.08 -6.94 3.05
CA SER A 164 0.73 -6.84 3.59
C SER A 164 -0.19 -7.86 2.91
N GLN A 165 -1.07 -8.49 3.68
CA GLN A 165 -2.19 -9.24 3.12
C GLN A 165 -3.09 -8.29 2.33
N ARG A 166 -3.86 -8.80 1.35
CA ARG A 166 -4.79 -8.00 0.52
C ARG A 166 -5.88 -7.33 1.38
N LYS A 167 -5.55 -6.19 2.01
CA LYS A 167 -6.51 -5.29 2.65
C LYS A 167 -6.98 -4.27 1.62
N THR A 168 -8.29 -4.02 1.59
CA THR A 168 -8.87 -2.96 0.76
C THR A 168 -8.57 -1.60 1.36
N LEU A 169 -8.50 -0.56 0.54
CA LEU A 169 -8.34 0.82 1.01
C LEU A 169 -9.42 1.20 2.04
N PHE A 170 -10.64 0.73 1.84
CA PHE A 170 -11.77 0.92 2.76
C PHE A 170 -11.56 0.27 4.13
N ALA A 171 -10.89 -0.89 4.21
CA ALA A 171 -10.61 -1.53 5.49
C ALA A 171 -9.64 -0.71 6.32
N GLU A 172 -8.61 -0.14 5.69
CA GLU A 172 -7.65 0.75 6.36
C GLU A 172 -8.28 2.09 6.72
N MET A 173 -9.16 2.61 5.86
CA MET A 173 -9.98 3.79 6.18
C MET A 173 -10.76 3.59 7.49
N ARG A 174 -11.39 2.43 7.69
CA ARG A 174 -12.15 2.15 8.92
C ARG A 174 -11.24 2.08 10.14
N GLU A 175 -10.01 1.58 9.99
CA GLU A 175 -9.02 1.55 11.08
C GLU A 175 -8.56 2.99 11.44
N GLN A 176 -8.38 3.87 10.45
CA GLN A 176 -8.00 5.28 10.65
C GLN A 176 -9.13 6.10 11.30
N LEU A 177 -10.34 6.09 10.72
CA LEU A 177 -11.49 6.83 11.24
C LEU A 177 -12.09 6.21 12.52
N GLY A 178 -11.95 4.89 12.71
CA GLY A 178 -12.41 4.20 13.90
C GLY A 178 -11.64 4.59 15.17
N SER A 179 -10.47 5.21 15.04
CA SER A 179 -9.74 5.78 16.18
C SER A 179 -10.29 7.14 16.66
N ALA A 180 -11.23 7.75 15.91
CA ALA A 180 -11.79 9.07 16.20
C ALA A 180 -13.27 9.09 16.60
N THR A 181 -13.94 7.94 16.80
CA THR A 181 -15.33 7.94 17.27
C THR A 181 -15.67 6.74 18.17
N GLU A 182 -15.50 6.91 19.48
CA GLU A 182 -16.26 6.16 20.50
C GLU A 182 -17.37 7.04 21.07
N VAL A 183 -18.54 7.05 20.41
CA VAL A 183 -19.87 7.41 20.98
C VAL A 183 -20.88 6.93 19.93
N VAL A 184 -21.91 6.11 20.13
CA VAL A 184 -22.73 5.65 21.27
C VAL A 184 -23.26 4.26 20.88
N GLY A 185 -23.13 3.26 21.75
CA GLY A 185 -24.05 2.12 21.73
C GLY A 185 -25.36 2.52 22.42
N PRO A 186 -26.48 1.86 22.07
CA PRO A 186 -26.87 0.81 23.01
C PRO A 186 -27.29 -0.48 22.31
N GLY A 187 -26.97 -1.59 22.97
CA GLY A 187 -27.50 -2.89 22.60
C GLY A 187 -29.00 -2.98 22.86
N ALA A 188 -29.67 -3.79 22.05
CA ALA A 188 -30.84 -4.56 22.43
C ALA A 188 -30.95 -5.72 21.43
N GLY A 189 -30.84 -6.95 21.94
CA GLY A 189 -31.29 -8.11 21.20
C GLY A 189 -32.80 -8.04 21.02
N ALA A 190 -33.26 -8.34 19.81
CA ALA A 190 -34.65 -8.73 19.56
C ALA A 190 -34.68 -9.54 18.27
N GLU A 191 -34.89 -10.85 18.43
CA GLU A 191 -35.53 -11.68 17.41
C GLU A 191 -36.82 -11.00 16.96
N GLY A 192 -37.04 -10.95 15.64
CA GLY A 192 -38.14 -10.18 15.06
C GLY A 192 -38.42 -10.60 13.63
N SER A 193 -39.14 -11.71 13.51
CA SER A 193 -39.81 -12.26 12.33
C SER A 193 -40.51 -11.20 11.47
N GLY A 194 -40.10 -11.07 10.21
CA GLY A 194 -40.89 -10.40 9.17
C GLY A 194 -41.94 -11.35 8.57
N PRO A 195 -43.13 -10.86 8.17
CA PRO A 195 -44.20 -11.71 7.64
C PRO A 195 -43.90 -12.20 6.21
N PRO A 196 -44.38 -13.39 5.81
CA PRO A 196 -44.15 -13.93 4.47
C PRO A 196 -45.05 -13.26 3.40
N PRO A 197 -44.64 -13.30 2.11
CA PRO A 197 -45.46 -12.80 1.00
C PRO A 197 -46.68 -13.69 0.71
N PRO A 198 -47.76 -13.15 0.09
CA PRO A 198 -49.00 -13.88 -0.15
C PRO A 198 -48.88 -14.97 -1.24
N PRO A 199 -49.67 -16.05 -1.17
CA PRO A 199 -49.64 -17.14 -2.15
C PRO A 199 -50.40 -16.80 -3.45
N PRO A 200 -50.10 -17.49 -4.57
CA PRO A 200 -50.81 -17.33 -5.84
C PRO A 200 -52.21 -17.98 -5.81
N PRO A 201 -53.20 -17.47 -6.58
CA PRO A 201 -54.52 -18.07 -6.62
C PRO A 201 -54.53 -19.35 -7.46
N SER A 202 -54.99 -20.44 -6.84
CA SER A 202 -55.39 -21.69 -7.46
C SER A 202 -56.88 -21.65 -7.81
N GLY A 203 -57.23 -21.85 -9.08
CA GLY A 203 -58.57 -22.17 -9.54
C GLY A 203 -58.50 -23.33 -10.53
N THR A 204 -59.20 -24.41 -10.24
CA THR A 204 -59.40 -25.61 -11.07
C THR A 204 -60.86 -25.65 -11.58
N PRO A 205 -61.32 -26.71 -12.26
CA PRO A 205 -61.51 -26.77 -13.71
C PRO A 205 -63.00 -26.83 -14.10
N ASP A 206 -63.33 -26.63 -15.39
CA ASP A 206 -64.57 -27.22 -15.91
C ASP A 206 -64.43 -27.64 -17.37
N ALA A 207 -64.94 -28.84 -17.63
CA ALA A 207 -64.86 -29.56 -18.88
C ALA A 207 -66.15 -29.39 -19.70
N GLY A 208 -66.01 -29.29 -21.02
CA GLY A 208 -67.11 -29.33 -21.98
C GLY A 208 -66.60 -29.66 -23.40
N THR A 209 -66.98 -30.83 -23.87
CA THR A 209 -66.49 -31.60 -25.04
C THR A 209 -67.39 -31.34 -26.28
N TRP A 210 -66.94 -31.18 -27.54
CA TRP A 210 -66.71 -32.18 -28.62
C TRP A 210 -66.40 -31.48 -30.01
N PRO A 211 -65.92 -32.20 -31.07
CA PRO A 211 -65.00 -31.77 -32.18
C PRO A 211 -65.69 -31.75 -33.61
N PRO A 212 -65.04 -31.88 -34.84
CA PRO A 212 -63.62 -32.10 -35.25
C PRO A 212 -63.05 -31.44 -36.57
N SER A 213 -61.70 -31.50 -36.73
CA SER A 213 -60.84 -31.76 -37.94
C SER A 213 -60.72 -30.78 -39.15
N PRO A 214 -59.69 -30.90 -40.04
CA PRO A 214 -58.24 -31.04 -39.81
C PRO A 214 -57.33 -30.18 -40.76
N GLY A 215 -56.09 -29.90 -40.31
CA GLY A 215 -54.89 -29.83 -41.17
C GLY A 215 -54.49 -28.47 -41.79
N ARG A 216 -53.24 -28.03 -41.53
CA ARG A 216 -52.14 -28.02 -42.54
C ARG A 216 -50.82 -27.53 -41.91
N ARG A 217 -49.77 -28.35 -42.00
CA ARG A 217 -48.37 -27.92 -41.86
C ARG A 217 -48.05 -26.88 -42.94
N ARG A 218 -47.40 -25.77 -42.59
CA ARG A 218 -46.42 -25.16 -43.49
C ARG A 218 -45.32 -24.43 -42.73
N ARG A 219 -44.09 -24.91 -42.95
CA ARG A 219 -42.83 -24.30 -42.54
C ARG A 219 -42.40 -23.29 -43.60
N ARG A 220 -41.74 -22.23 -43.13
CA ARG A 220 -40.62 -21.46 -43.73
C ARG A 220 -40.89 -20.22 -44.61
N THR A 221 -40.29 -19.14 -44.11
CA THR A 221 -39.44 -18.11 -44.77
C THR A 221 -40.08 -17.08 -45.69
N ALA A 222 -39.92 -15.80 -45.33
CA ALA A 222 -39.17 -14.84 -46.15
C ALA A 222 -38.90 -13.54 -45.36
N PHE A 223 -37.69 -13.03 -45.53
CA PHE A 223 -37.21 -11.73 -45.09
C PHE A 223 -38.10 -10.60 -45.62
N ALA A 224 -38.48 -9.66 -44.76
CA ALA A 224 -38.94 -8.34 -45.17
C ALA A 224 -38.10 -7.28 -44.45
N SER A 225 -37.13 -6.73 -45.18
CA SER A 225 -36.41 -5.52 -44.83
C SER A 225 -37.41 -4.38 -44.67
N ARG A 226 -37.56 -3.86 -43.44
CA ARG A 226 -38.25 -2.59 -43.17
C ARG A 226 -37.22 -1.57 -42.73
N HIS A 227 -36.78 -0.75 -43.68
CA HIS A 227 -36.16 0.54 -43.39
C HIS A 227 -37.19 1.48 -42.74
N GLY A 228 -37.31 1.38 -41.41
CA GLY A 228 -37.96 2.39 -40.60
C GLY A 228 -36.93 3.41 -40.14
N LYS A 229 -37.02 4.65 -40.64
CA LYS A 229 -36.44 5.83 -40.00
C LYS A 229 -36.90 5.86 -38.54
N ARG A 230 -36.02 5.47 -37.63
CA ARG A 230 -36.29 5.55 -36.19
C ARG A 230 -35.63 6.82 -35.67
N HIS A 231 -36.45 7.72 -35.19
CA HIS A 231 -36.09 8.84 -34.32
C HIS A 231 -34.94 8.45 -33.39
N GLY A 232 -34.00 9.37 -33.17
CA GLY A 232 -32.82 9.22 -32.32
C GLY A 232 -33.17 8.79 -30.89
N LYS A 233 -33.46 7.50 -30.71
CA LYS A 233 -33.22 6.77 -29.46
C LYS A 233 -31.72 6.90 -29.25
N LYS A 234 -31.29 7.55 -28.16
CA LYS A 234 -29.94 7.39 -27.61
C LYS A 234 -29.55 5.94 -27.84
N SER A 235 -28.61 5.69 -28.75
CA SER A 235 -28.16 4.33 -29.02
C SER A 235 -27.74 3.77 -27.67
N ARG A 236 -28.37 2.69 -27.21
CA ARG A 236 -27.96 2.09 -25.95
C ARG A 236 -26.49 1.71 -26.15
N LEU A 237 -25.61 2.42 -25.44
CA LEU A 237 -24.18 2.26 -25.63
C LEU A 237 -23.85 0.82 -25.22
N ARG A 238 -23.12 0.11 -26.10
CA ARG A 238 -22.65 -1.24 -25.79
C ARG A 238 -21.69 -1.19 -24.61
N CYS A 239 -21.57 -2.32 -23.91
CA CYS A 239 -20.64 -2.48 -22.80
C CYS A 239 -19.25 -1.93 -23.18
N SER A 240 -18.81 -0.92 -22.43
CA SER A 240 -17.55 -0.21 -22.68
C SER A 240 -17.02 0.41 -21.40
N LYS A 241 -15.71 0.66 -21.37
CA LYS A 241 -15.07 1.44 -20.32
C LYS A 241 -15.47 2.91 -20.46
N LYS A 242 -15.83 3.54 -19.34
CA LYS A 242 -16.21 4.96 -19.22
C LYS A 242 -15.28 5.66 -18.24
N PRO A 243 -14.99 6.95 -18.45
CA PRO A 243 -14.19 7.73 -17.51
C PRO A 243 -14.94 7.88 -16.18
N LEU A 244 -14.20 7.72 -15.10
CA LEU A 244 -14.64 7.97 -13.73
C LEU A 244 -13.44 8.54 -12.99
N HIS A 245 -13.49 9.83 -12.74
CA HIS A 245 -12.48 10.54 -11.98
C HIS A 245 -12.80 10.43 -10.50
N VAL A 246 -11.81 10.05 -9.69
CA VAL A 246 -11.93 9.96 -8.23
C VAL A 246 -10.98 10.98 -7.64
N ASN A 247 -11.54 11.92 -6.89
CA ASN A 247 -10.79 12.93 -6.17
C ASN A 247 -10.87 12.68 -4.66
N PHE A 248 -9.74 12.37 -4.03
CA PHE A 248 -9.69 12.07 -2.59
C PHE A 248 -9.99 13.29 -1.73
N LYS A 249 -9.77 14.51 -2.23
CA LYS A 249 -10.14 15.73 -1.53
C LYS A 249 -11.65 15.91 -1.43
N GLU A 250 -12.38 15.56 -2.49
CA GLU A 250 -13.85 15.59 -2.46
C GLU A 250 -14.44 14.54 -1.52
N LEU A 251 -13.69 13.45 -1.29
CA LEU A 251 -14.02 12.42 -0.30
C LEU A 251 -13.61 12.79 1.13
N GLY A 252 -12.90 13.91 1.33
CA GLY A 252 -12.36 14.33 2.63
C GLY A 252 -11.22 13.43 3.13
N TRP A 253 -10.44 12.87 2.21
CA TRP A 253 -9.33 11.95 2.51
C TRP A 253 -7.95 12.60 2.30
N ASP A 254 -7.89 13.88 1.94
CA ASP A 254 -6.66 14.66 1.77
C ASP A 254 -5.93 14.95 3.09
N ASP A 255 -6.59 14.75 4.24
CA ASP A 255 -5.96 14.87 5.56
C ASP A 255 -4.92 13.77 5.83
N TRP A 256 -5.12 12.57 5.26
CA TRP A 256 -4.26 11.41 5.50
C TRP A 256 -3.60 10.87 4.22
N ILE A 257 -4.21 11.02 3.04
CA ILE A 257 -3.59 10.69 1.76
C ILE A 257 -2.70 11.87 1.32
N ILE A 258 -1.41 11.59 1.13
CA ILE A 258 -0.43 12.56 0.62
C ILE A 258 -0.45 12.57 -0.92
N ALA A 259 -0.44 11.39 -1.54
CA ALA A 259 -0.40 11.27 -3.01
C ALA A 259 -0.85 9.88 -3.51
N PRO A 260 -1.41 9.77 -4.73
CA PRO A 260 -1.97 10.88 -5.50
C PRO A 260 -3.23 11.43 -4.79
N LEU A 261 -3.60 12.69 -5.04
CA LEU A 261 -4.85 13.27 -4.51
C LEU A 261 -6.06 12.97 -5.40
N GLU A 262 -5.83 12.53 -6.63
CA GLU A 262 -6.85 12.17 -7.60
C GLU A 262 -6.33 11.11 -8.58
N TYR A 263 -7.24 10.30 -9.13
CA TYR A 263 -6.90 9.32 -10.16
C TYR A 263 -8.11 8.96 -11.04
N GLU A 264 -7.84 8.42 -12.24
CA GLU A 264 -8.87 7.91 -13.15
C GLU A 264 -9.17 6.44 -12.85
N ALA A 265 -10.24 6.17 -12.12
CA ALA A 265 -10.67 4.82 -11.80
C ALA A 265 -11.30 4.10 -13.00
N TYR A 266 -12.04 4.85 -13.82
CA TYR A 266 -12.95 4.34 -14.85
C TYR A 266 -14.05 3.42 -14.29
N HIS A 267 -15.11 3.19 -15.05
CA HIS A 267 -16.12 2.19 -14.75
C HIS A 267 -16.63 1.48 -16.00
N CYS A 268 -17.29 0.34 -15.82
CA CYS A 268 -17.91 -0.39 -16.90
C CYS A 268 -19.39 -0.05 -17.00
N GLU A 269 -19.83 0.33 -18.19
CA GLU A 269 -21.22 0.67 -18.45
C GLU A 269 -21.64 0.28 -19.87
N GLY A 270 -22.90 -0.15 -19.99
CA GLY A 270 -23.54 -0.42 -21.27
C GLY A 270 -24.26 -1.76 -21.30
N VAL A 271 -24.87 -2.06 -22.44
CA VAL A 271 -25.64 -3.29 -22.66
C VAL A 271 -24.80 -4.40 -23.26
N CYS A 272 -25.10 -5.62 -22.82
CA CYS A 272 -24.57 -6.89 -23.31
C CYS A 272 -25.64 -7.63 -24.13
N ASP A 273 -25.82 -7.22 -25.39
CA ASP A 273 -26.81 -7.81 -26.30
C ASP A 273 -26.17 -8.85 -27.23
N PHE A 274 -26.95 -9.84 -27.66
CA PHE A 274 -26.50 -10.86 -28.62
C PHE A 274 -26.33 -10.24 -30.03
N PRO A 275 -25.26 -10.59 -30.80
CA PRO A 275 -24.12 -11.42 -30.41
C PRO A 275 -23.07 -10.63 -29.63
N LEU A 276 -22.52 -11.25 -28.58
CA LEU A 276 -21.40 -10.71 -27.83
C LEU A 276 -20.15 -10.65 -28.73
N ARG A 277 -19.42 -9.53 -28.67
CA ARG A 277 -18.19 -9.34 -29.44
C ARG A 277 -17.01 -10.02 -28.73
N SER A 278 -16.06 -10.54 -29.50
CA SER A 278 -14.89 -11.28 -28.98
C SER A 278 -14.04 -10.49 -27.98
N HIS A 279 -13.85 -9.18 -28.20
CA HIS A 279 -13.09 -8.31 -27.29
C HIS A 279 -13.71 -8.11 -25.90
N LEU A 280 -14.97 -8.52 -25.68
CA LEU A 280 -15.61 -8.52 -24.36
C LEU A 280 -15.30 -9.80 -23.55
N GLU A 281 -14.46 -10.68 -24.11
CA GLU A 281 -13.98 -11.93 -23.52
C GLU A 281 -15.10 -12.73 -22.79
N PRO A 282 -16.28 -12.93 -23.41
CA PRO A 282 -17.42 -13.50 -22.70
C PRO A 282 -17.17 -14.97 -22.30
N THR A 283 -17.67 -15.38 -21.14
CA THR A 283 -17.67 -16.81 -20.79
C THR A 283 -18.68 -17.56 -21.65
N ASN A 284 -18.54 -18.88 -21.78
CA ASN A 284 -19.58 -19.71 -22.39
C ASN A 284 -20.95 -19.50 -21.71
N HIS A 285 -20.96 -19.31 -20.39
CA HIS A 285 -22.16 -18.98 -19.63
C HIS A 285 -22.78 -17.65 -20.10
N ALA A 286 -21.99 -16.58 -20.21
CA ALA A 286 -22.47 -15.28 -20.67
C ALA A 286 -22.99 -15.32 -22.11
N ILE A 287 -22.37 -16.11 -22.99
CA ILE A 287 -22.84 -16.31 -24.36
C ILE A 287 -24.23 -16.96 -24.36
N ILE A 288 -24.40 -18.06 -23.64
CA ILE A 288 -25.69 -18.78 -23.56
C ILE A 288 -26.76 -17.93 -22.88
N GLN A 289 -26.42 -17.26 -21.77
CA GLN A 289 -27.33 -16.38 -21.05
C GLN A 289 -27.81 -15.22 -21.93
N THR A 290 -26.88 -14.56 -22.64
CA THR A 290 -27.22 -13.46 -23.55
C THR A 290 -28.05 -13.95 -24.74
N LEU A 291 -27.79 -15.16 -25.26
CA LEU A 291 -28.63 -15.79 -26.28
C LEU A 291 -30.04 -16.07 -25.75
N MET A 292 -30.17 -16.66 -24.56
CA MET A 292 -31.47 -16.94 -23.94
C MET A 292 -32.26 -15.66 -23.66
N ASN A 293 -31.62 -14.63 -23.09
CA ASN A 293 -32.22 -13.32 -22.90
C ASN A 293 -32.69 -12.68 -24.22
N SER A 294 -31.97 -12.89 -25.33
CA SER A 294 -32.37 -12.37 -26.64
C SER A 294 -33.61 -13.07 -27.22
N MET A 295 -33.85 -14.33 -26.85
CA MET A 295 -35.01 -15.11 -27.27
C MET A 295 -36.22 -14.86 -26.38
N ASP A 296 -36.00 -14.81 -25.07
CA ASP A 296 -37.03 -14.58 -24.06
C ASP A 296 -36.45 -13.78 -22.87
N PRO A 297 -36.55 -12.43 -22.92
CA PRO A 297 -36.03 -11.57 -21.86
C PRO A 297 -36.86 -11.64 -20.57
N GLY A 298 -38.04 -12.29 -20.60
CA GLY A 298 -38.87 -12.50 -19.41
C GLY A 298 -38.40 -13.66 -18.53
N SER A 299 -37.73 -14.66 -19.13
CA SER A 299 -37.23 -15.83 -18.39
C SER A 299 -35.77 -15.73 -17.98
N THR A 300 -34.93 -15.00 -18.74
CA THR A 300 -33.48 -14.91 -18.48
C THR A 300 -33.03 -13.46 -18.44
N PRO A 301 -32.33 -13.01 -17.37
CA PRO A 301 -31.78 -11.65 -17.32
C PRO A 301 -30.57 -11.50 -18.27
N PRO A 302 -30.30 -10.28 -18.78
CA PRO A 302 -29.13 -10.02 -19.61
C PRO A 302 -27.83 -10.22 -18.80
N SER A 303 -26.73 -10.55 -19.49
CA SER A 303 -25.40 -10.55 -18.87
C SER A 303 -24.98 -9.14 -18.44
N CYS A 304 -24.17 -9.03 -17.39
CA CYS A 304 -23.78 -7.75 -16.82
C CYS A 304 -22.49 -7.22 -17.46
N CYS A 305 -22.41 -5.91 -17.70
CA CYS A 305 -21.18 -5.24 -18.12
C CYS A 305 -20.32 -4.97 -16.87
N VAL A 306 -19.23 -5.70 -16.72
CA VAL A 306 -18.37 -5.65 -15.52
C VAL A 306 -16.89 -5.55 -15.88
N PRO A 307 -16.03 -5.05 -14.97
CA PRO A 307 -14.58 -5.08 -15.16
C PRO A 307 -14.07 -6.51 -15.33
N THR A 308 -13.20 -6.73 -16.31
CA THR A 308 -12.54 -8.03 -16.54
C THR A 308 -11.06 -8.01 -16.23
N LYS A 309 -10.42 -6.84 -16.33
CA LYS A 309 -9.04 -6.59 -15.93
C LYS A 309 -9.01 -5.28 -15.16
N LEU A 310 -8.36 -5.32 -14.00
CA LEU A 310 -8.13 -4.16 -13.16
C LEU A 310 -6.63 -4.03 -12.89
N THR A 311 -6.17 -2.80 -12.74
CA THR A 311 -4.78 -2.48 -12.40
C THR A 311 -4.69 -1.82 -11.03
N PRO A 312 -3.55 -1.99 -10.35
CA PRO A 312 -3.31 -1.38 -9.05
C PRO A 312 -2.99 0.11 -9.16
N ILE A 313 -3.10 0.81 -8.03
CA ILE A 313 -2.49 2.14 -7.83
C ILE A 313 -1.61 2.14 -6.58
N SER A 314 -0.60 3.01 -6.58
CA SER A 314 0.24 3.24 -5.40
C SER A 314 -0.21 4.50 -4.67
N ILE A 315 -0.39 4.39 -3.36
CA ILE A 315 -0.83 5.48 -2.49
C ILE A 315 0.22 5.70 -1.41
N LEU A 316 0.55 6.96 -1.18
CA LEU A 316 1.37 7.47 -0.10
C LEU A 316 0.45 8.14 0.92
N TYR A 317 0.45 7.68 2.17
CA TYR A 317 -0.42 8.20 3.22
C TYR A 317 0.26 8.23 4.59
N ILE A 318 -0.36 8.93 5.55
CA ILE A 318 0.07 8.99 6.95
C ILE A 318 -0.79 8.02 7.77
N ASP A 319 -0.15 7.10 8.49
CA ASP A 319 -0.86 6.17 9.37
C ASP A 319 -1.24 6.80 10.73
N ALA A 320 -1.97 6.06 11.57
CA ALA A 320 -2.36 6.53 12.92
C ALA A 320 -1.16 6.79 13.84
N GLY A 321 0.01 6.24 13.52
CA GLY A 321 1.29 6.47 14.19
C GLY A 321 2.07 7.69 13.70
N ASN A 322 1.51 8.48 12.78
CA ASN A 322 2.19 9.55 12.07
C ASN A 322 3.40 9.08 11.23
N ASN A 323 3.37 7.83 10.77
CA ASN A 323 4.35 7.29 9.84
C ASN A 323 3.87 7.48 8.42
N VAL A 324 4.81 7.74 7.50
CA VAL A 324 4.48 7.83 6.08
C VAL A 324 4.66 6.47 5.44
N VAL A 325 3.57 5.94 4.90
CA VAL A 325 3.45 4.61 4.32
C VAL A 325 3.24 4.72 2.81
N TYR A 326 4.02 3.95 2.06
CA TYR A 326 3.82 3.75 0.62
C TYR A 326 3.25 2.34 0.40
N LYS A 327 2.05 2.26 -0.16
CA LYS A 327 1.36 0.98 -0.36
C LYS A 327 0.74 0.90 -1.75
N GLN A 328 0.73 -0.31 -2.31
CA GLN A 328 0.08 -0.61 -3.57
C GLN A 328 -1.27 -1.31 -3.30
N TYR A 329 -2.35 -0.76 -3.85
CA TYR A 329 -3.70 -1.30 -3.74
C TYR A 329 -4.11 -1.88 -5.09
N GLU A 330 -4.44 -3.17 -5.08
CA GLU A 330 -4.93 -3.92 -6.24
C GLU A 330 -6.38 -3.55 -6.58
N ASP A 331 -6.78 -3.83 -7.81
CA ASP A 331 -8.16 -3.72 -8.30
C ASP A 331 -8.78 -2.31 -8.21
N MET A 332 -7.96 -1.26 -8.40
CA MET A 332 -8.37 0.15 -8.22
C MET A 332 -8.76 0.85 -9.53
N VAL A 333 -8.21 0.44 -10.67
CA VAL A 333 -8.43 1.07 -11.98
C VAL A 333 -8.93 0.04 -12.98
N VAL A 334 -10.03 0.33 -13.67
CA VAL A 334 -10.57 -0.55 -14.71
C VAL A 334 -9.74 -0.42 -15.99
N GLU A 335 -9.12 -1.53 -16.42
CA GLU A 335 -8.38 -1.60 -17.67
C GLU A 335 -9.29 -1.98 -18.84
N SER A 336 -10.09 -3.05 -18.66
CA SER A 336 -11.05 -3.56 -19.65
C SER A 336 -12.39 -3.98 -19.05
N CYS A 337 -13.43 -3.88 -19.87
CA CYS A 337 -14.79 -4.32 -19.54
C CYS A 337 -15.21 -5.52 -20.39
N GLY A 338 -16.07 -6.36 -19.84
CA GLY A 338 -16.64 -7.51 -20.53
C GLY A 338 -18.05 -7.84 -20.06
N CYS A 339 -18.66 -8.83 -20.73
CA CYS A 339 -19.98 -9.33 -20.39
C CYS A 339 -19.84 -10.66 -19.65
N ARG A 340 -20.28 -10.71 -18.39
CA ARG A 340 -20.17 -11.88 -17.51
C ARG A 340 -21.54 -12.38 -17.06
#